data_AF-A0A956VXS7-F1
#
_entry.id   AF-A0A956VXS7-F1
#
_cell.length_a   1.000
_cell.length_b   1.000
_cell.length_c   1.000
_cell.angle_alpha   90.00
_cell.angle_beta   90.00
_cell.angle_gamma   90.00
#
_symmetry.space_group_name_H-M   'P 1'
#
loop_
_entity.id
_entity.type
_entity.pdbx_description
1 polymer ?
#
loop_
_entity_poly.entity_id
_entity_poly.type
_entity_poly.pdbx_seq_one_letter_code
_entity_poly.pdbx_strand_id
1 'polypeptide(L)'
;VLLGAALGGIYFAYVVAIVALASGITRGSVGTMFLAFAIVLVPQITLGLVGGLGDWLPGHLSGAIAALNDGSADPVDYVRSVLVTVVVIVAALAAAVRLLDRREV
;
A
#
# COMPACT_ATOMS: atom_id res chain seq x y z
N VAL A 1 -1.58 -21.06 0.45
CA VAL A 1 -1.60 -20.42 -0.89
C VAL A 1 -2.73 -19.40 -1.11
N LEU A 2 -4.02 -19.78 -1.07
CA LEU A 2 -5.13 -18.86 -1.39
C LEU A 2 -5.16 -17.60 -0.50
N LEU A 3 -4.96 -17.77 0.81
CA LEU A 3 -4.94 -16.65 1.75
C LEU A 3 -3.79 -15.67 1.48
N GLY A 4 -2.59 -16.18 1.25
CA GLY A 4 -1.43 -15.35 0.86
C GLY A 4 -1.71 -14.58 -0.43
N ALA A 5 -2.34 -15.21 -1.42
CA ALA A 5 -2.72 -14.54 -2.67
C ALA A 5 -3.75 -13.42 -2.43
N ALA A 6 -4.72 -13.63 -1.53
CA ALA A 6 -5.67 -12.59 -1.15
C ALA A 6 -4.98 -11.39 -0.47
N LEU A 7 -4.05 -11.64 0.45
CA LEU A 7 -3.26 -10.59 1.11
C LEU A 7 -2.38 -9.83 0.11
N GLY A 8 -1.74 -10.54 -0.82
CA GLY A 8 -1.02 -9.93 -1.94
C GLY A 8 -1.93 -9.09 -2.85
N GLY A 9 -3.16 -9.55 -3.10
CA GLY A 9 -4.18 -8.78 -3.83
C GLY A 9 -4.54 -7.46 -3.15
N ILE A 10 -4.69 -7.46 -1.82
CA ILE A 10 -4.91 -6.23 -1.03
C ILE A 10 -3.73 -5.27 -1.17
N TYR A 11 -2.49 -5.79 -1.13
CA TYR A 11 -1.29 -4.98 -1.36
C TYR A 11 -1.29 -4.34 -2.76
N PHE A 12 -1.65 -5.07 -3.81
CA PHE A 12 -1.75 -4.49 -5.16
C PHE A 12 -2.84 -3.43 -5.26
N ALA A 13 -4.01 -3.64 -4.64
CA ALA A 13 -5.07 -2.63 -4.58
C ALA A 13 -4.57 -1.33 -3.91
N TYR A 14 -3.75 -1.46 -2.85
CA TYR A 14 -3.05 -0.33 -2.23
C TYR A 14 -2.13 0.40 -3.19
N VAL A 15 -1.27 -0.32 -3.91
CA VAL A 15 -0.36 0.30 -4.90
C VAL A 15 -1.16 1.07 -5.96
N VAL A 16 -2.25 0.50 -6.47
CA VAL A 16 -3.13 1.16 -7.45
C VAL A 16 -3.78 2.42 -6.86
N ALA A 17 -4.28 2.37 -5.62
CA ALA A 17 -4.86 3.52 -4.95
C ALA A 17 -3.86 4.67 -4.76
N ILE A 18 -2.60 4.36 -4.42
CA ILE A 18 -1.53 5.35 -4.31
C ILE A 18 -1.18 5.96 -5.67
N VAL A 19 -1.13 5.17 -6.74
CA VAL A 19 -0.90 5.68 -8.10
C VAL A 19 -2.03 6.64 -8.52
N ALA A 20 -3.29 6.28 -8.23
CA ALA A 20 -4.44 7.14 -8.48
C ALA A 20 -4.39 8.45 -7.67
N LEU A 21 -3.97 8.39 -6.41
CA LEU A 21 -3.75 9.58 -5.59
C LEU A 21 -2.63 10.46 -6.18
N ALA A 22 -1.51 9.86 -6.54
CA ALA A 22 -0.36 10.57 -7.10
C ALA A 22 -0.70 11.26 -8.42
N SER A 23 -1.52 10.64 -9.28
CA SER A 23 -1.93 11.22 -10.56
C SER A 23 -2.82 12.46 -10.38
N GLY A 24 -3.60 12.53 -9.31
CA GLY A 24 -4.37 13.73 -8.96
C GLY A 24 -3.48 14.91 -8.52
N ILE A 25 -2.29 14.63 -8.00
CA ILE A 25 -1.36 15.64 -7.50
C ILE A 25 -0.45 16.15 -8.63
N THR A 26 0.10 15.25 -9.44
CA THR A 26 1.12 15.57 -10.47
C THR A 26 0.50 15.87 -11.84
N ARG A 27 1.21 16.59 -12.72
CA ARG A 27 0.71 16.95 -14.07
C ARG A 27 1.29 16.09 -15.21
N GLY A 28 2.04 15.04 -14.90
CA GLY A 28 2.67 14.18 -15.92
C GLY A 28 3.12 12.83 -15.38
N SER A 29 3.23 11.85 -16.27
CA SER A 29 3.44 10.43 -15.94
C SER A 29 4.71 10.17 -15.14
N VAL A 30 5.80 10.88 -15.46
CA VAL A 30 7.08 10.75 -14.74
C VAL A 30 6.94 11.22 -13.30
N GLY A 31 6.27 12.35 -13.06
CA GLY A 31 6.01 12.85 -11.71
C GLY A 31 5.11 11.92 -10.91
N THR A 32 4.06 11.37 -11.55
CA THR A 32 3.18 10.36 -10.92
C THR A 32 3.96 9.13 -10.50
N MET A 33 4.82 8.63 -11.39
CA MET A 33 5.66 7.47 -11.11
C MET A 33 6.55 7.75 -9.90
N PHE A 34 7.38 8.79 -9.92
CA PHE A 34 8.28 9.08 -8.81
C PHE A 34 7.55 9.32 -7.48
N LEU A 35 6.42 10.03 -7.51
CA LEU A 35 5.64 10.27 -6.30
C LEU A 35 5.01 8.99 -5.75
N ALA A 36 4.41 8.16 -6.60
CA ALA A 36 3.86 6.88 -6.18
C ALA A 36 4.94 5.96 -5.61
N PHE A 37 6.10 5.87 -6.28
CA PHE A 37 7.27 5.15 -5.77
C PHE A 37 7.71 5.70 -4.42
N ALA A 38 7.81 7.01 -4.26
CA ALA A 38 8.19 7.62 -2.98
C ALA A 38 7.19 7.27 -1.87
N ILE A 39 5.89 7.39 -2.12
CA ILE A 39 4.85 7.09 -1.13
C ILE A 39 4.87 5.61 -0.72
N VAL A 40 5.10 4.69 -1.66
CA VAL A 40 5.15 3.26 -1.34
C VAL A 40 6.46 2.88 -0.65
N LEU A 41 7.60 3.36 -1.15
CA LEU A 41 8.93 2.86 -0.78
C LEU A 41 9.52 3.57 0.44
N VAL A 42 9.35 4.90 0.54
CA VAL A 42 9.95 5.69 1.64
C VAL A 42 9.48 5.20 3.01
N PRO A 43 8.18 4.95 3.27
CA PRO A 43 7.73 4.43 4.55
C PRO A 43 8.33 3.07 4.90
N GLN A 44 8.56 2.19 3.91
CA GLN A 44 9.21 0.89 4.15
C GLN A 44 10.63 1.07 4.65
N ILE A 45 11.37 1.99 4.04
CA ILE A 45 12.76 2.25 4.39
C ILE A 45 12.85 2.98 5.74
N THR A 46 11.99 3.98 5.99
CA THR A 46 12.10 4.81 7.19
C THR A 46 11.48 4.18 8.42
N LEU A 47 10.25 3.66 8.30
CA LEU A 47 9.53 3.06 9.43
C LEU A 47 9.91 1.61 9.64
N GLY A 48 10.41 0.91 8.62
CA GLY A 48 10.95 -0.44 8.77
C GLY A 48 12.21 -0.51 9.62
N LEU A 49 12.93 0.61 9.78
CA LEU A 49 14.10 0.71 10.67
C LEU A 49 13.71 0.86 12.15
N VAL A 50 12.47 1.26 12.44
CA VAL A 50 11.98 1.42 13.80
C VAL A 50 11.35 0.11 14.24
N GLY A 51 12.01 -0.61 15.15
CA GLY A 51 11.56 -1.92 15.62
C GLY A 51 10.09 -1.94 16.03
N GLY A 52 9.31 -2.83 15.42
CA GLY A 52 7.88 -3.03 15.69
C GLY A 52 6.90 -2.26 14.79
N LEU A 53 7.36 -1.28 14.01
CA LEU A 53 6.50 -0.58 13.03
C LEU A 53 6.42 -1.31 11.68
N GLY A 54 7.40 -2.16 11.36
CA GLY A 54 7.41 -2.95 10.13
C GLY A 54 6.13 -3.77 9.91
N ASP A 55 5.57 -4.34 10.98
CA ASP A 55 4.41 -5.24 10.94
C ASP A 55 3.07 -4.51 10.74
N TRP A 56 3.09 -3.18 10.76
CA TRP A 56 1.93 -2.33 10.47
C TRP A 56 1.93 -1.81 9.03
N LEU A 57 3.05 -1.93 8.34
CA LEU A 57 3.23 -1.33 7.03
C LEU A 57 2.54 -2.16 5.94
N PRO A 58 1.87 -1.52 4.95
CA PRO A 58 1.27 -2.24 3.83
C PRO A 58 2.22 -3.18 3.09
N GLY A 59 3.50 -2.81 2.99
CA GLY A 59 4.55 -3.64 2.38
C GLY A 59 4.75 -5.00 3.05
N HIS A 60 4.37 -5.16 4.32
CA HIS A 60 4.42 -6.46 5.00
C HIS A 60 3.52 -7.50 4.30
N LEU A 61 2.38 -7.07 3.73
CA LEU A 61 1.48 -7.94 2.98
C LEU A 61 2.10 -8.50 1.69
N SER A 62 3.10 -7.80 1.11
CA SER A 62 3.73 -8.25 -0.14
C SER A 62 4.49 -9.58 0.02
N GLY A 63 5.02 -9.85 1.21
CA GLY A 63 5.73 -11.09 1.55
C GLY A 63 4.83 -12.24 2.02
N ALA A 64 3.52 -11.98 2.23
CA ALA A 64 2.61 -12.94 2.85
C ALA A 64 2.45 -14.24 2.06
N ILE A 65 2.57 -14.20 0.73
CA ILE A 65 2.51 -15.41 -0.10
C ILE A 65 3.64 -16.37 0.26
N ALA A 66 4.88 -15.88 0.31
CA ALA A 66 6.05 -16.71 0.59
C ALA A 66 6.03 -17.19 2.05
N ALA A 67 5.82 -16.28 3.00
CA ALA A 67 5.89 -16.61 4.43
C ALA A 67 4.81 -17.60 4.88
N LEU A 68 3.56 -17.44 4.40
CA LEU A 68 2.48 -18.38 4.72
C LEU A 68 2.62 -19.72 3.99
N ASN A 69 3.32 -19.75 2.85
CA ASN A 69 3.53 -20.99 2.10
C ASN A 69 4.65 -21.84 2.70
N ASP A 70 5.68 -21.19 3.23
CA ASP A 70 6.84 -21.85 3.85
C ASP A 70 6.62 -22.08 5.36
N GLY A 71 5.48 -21.67 5.91
CA GLY A 71 5.07 -21.88 7.31
C GLY A 71 5.87 -21.04 8.32
N SER A 72 6.51 -19.96 7.87
CA SER A 72 7.35 -19.10 8.70
C SER A 72 6.59 -17.98 9.41
N ALA A 73 5.32 -17.80 9.11
CA ALA A 73 4.44 -16.80 9.72
C ALA A 73 3.02 -17.34 9.93
N ASP A 74 2.32 -16.79 10.93
CA ASP A 74 0.92 -17.08 11.17
C ASP A 74 0.02 -16.05 10.45
N PRO A 75 -1.19 -16.45 10.00
CA PRO A 75 -2.15 -15.51 9.39
C PRO A 75 -2.49 -14.29 10.26
N VAL A 76 -2.40 -14.46 11.59
CA VAL A 76 -2.74 -13.41 12.57
C VAL A 76 -1.72 -12.27 12.53
N ASP A 77 -0.48 -12.53 12.13
CA ASP A 77 0.59 -11.53 12.06
C ASP A 77 0.28 -10.42 11.04
N TYR A 78 -0.53 -10.73 10.02
CA TYR A 78 -0.90 -9.79 8.96
C TYR A 78 -2.11 -8.91 9.29
N VAL A 79 -2.87 -9.19 10.36
CA VAL A 79 -4.15 -8.50 10.63
C VAL A 79 -3.96 -6.99 10.77
N ARG A 80 -2.90 -6.57 11.45
CA ARG A 80 -2.58 -5.13 11.65
C ARG A 80 -2.28 -4.45 10.32
N SER A 81 -1.41 -5.07 9.52
CA SER A 81 -1.09 -4.61 8.18
C SER A 81 -2.31 -4.53 7.26
N VAL A 82 -3.21 -5.52 7.31
CA VAL A 82 -4.46 -5.52 6.52
C VAL A 82 -5.32 -4.31 6.90
N LEU A 83 -5.56 -4.09 8.18
CA LEU A 83 -6.40 -2.98 8.65
C LEU A 83 -5.83 -1.62 8.21
N VAL A 84 -4.53 -1.39 8.41
CA VAL A 84 -3.87 -0.16 7.96
C VAL A 84 -4.00 0.00 6.46
N THR A 85 -3.72 -1.06 5.70
CA THR A 85 -3.75 -1.02 4.24
C THR A 85 -5.14 -0.66 3.70
N VAL A 86 -6.19 -1.28 4.25
CA VAL A 86 -7.58 -0.97 3.86
C VAL A 86 -7.93 0.48 4.17
N VAL A 87 -7.57 1.00 5.35
CA VAL A 87 -7.80 2.40 5.71
C VAL A 87 -7.08 3.34 4.75
N VAL A 88 -5.82 3.05 4.42
CA VAL A 88 -5.03 3.88 3.50
C VAL A 88 -5.58 3.81 2.07
N ILE A 89 -6.05 2.65 1.60
CA ILE A 89 -6.73 2.52 0.30
C ILE A 89 -7.93 3.46 0.25
N VAL A 90 -8.83 3.38 1.24
CA VAL A 90 -10.06 4.18 1.28
C VAL A 90 -9.73 5.67 1.30
N ALA A 91 -8.76 6.07 2.15
CA ALA A 91 -8.34 7.47 2.25
C ALA A 91 -7.70 7.98 0.95
N ALA A 92 -6.82 7.18 0.33
CA ALA A 92 -6.14 7.53 -0.91
C ALA A 92 -7.12 7.68 -2.08
N LEU A 93 -8.07 6.76 -2.23
CA LEU A 93 -9.10 6.84 -3.26
C LEU A 93 -10.03 8.05 -3.03
N ALA A 94 -10.47 8.27 -1.80
CA ALA A 94 -11.30 9.43 -1.47
C ALA A 94 -10.58 10.77 -1.74
N ALA A 95 -9.27 10.83 -1.50
CA ALA A 95 -8.46 12.00 -1.83
C ALA A 95 -8.24 12.13 -3.35
N ALA A 96 -8.00 11.01 -4.06
CA ALA A 96 -7.83 10.99 -5.50
C ALA A 96 -9.05 11.55 -6.23
N VAL A 97 -10.26 11.08 -5.87
CA VAL A 97 -11.53 11.58 -6.43
C VAL A 97 -11.64 13.09 -6.25
N ARG A 98 -11.46 13.59 -5.02
CA ARG A 98 -11.55 15.04 -4.74
C ARG A 98 -10.52 15.88 -5.49
N LEU A 99 -9.31 15.36 -5.70
CA LEU A 99 -8.25 16.07 -6.41
C LEU A 99 -8.48 16.10 -7.92
N LEU A 100 -9.01 15.02 -8.48
CA LEU A 100 -9.39 14.95 -9.89
C LEU A 100 -10.59 15.86 -10.17
N ASP A 101 -11.64 15.82 -9.35
CA ASP A 101 -12.82 16.69 -9.50
C ASP A 101 -12.41 18.18 -9.55
N ARG A 102 -11.49 18.60 -8.67
CA ARG A 102 -10.97 19.98 -8.64
C ARG A 102 -10.15 20.38 -9.86
N ARG A 103 -9.71 19.43 -10.69
CA ARG A 103 -8.98 19.72 -11.93
C ARG A 103 -9.88 19.82 -13.15
N GLU A 104 -11.05 19.18 -13.08
CA GLU A 104 -12.00 19.15 -14.18
C GLU A 104 -12.91 20.39 -14.21
N VAL A 105 -13.06 21.07 -13.06
CA VAL A 105 -13.77 22.36 -12.90
C VAL A 105 -12.82 23.54 -13.08
#